data_AF-A0A6G4ASN1-F1
#
_entry.id   AF-A0A6G4ASN1-F1
#
_cell.length_a   1.000
_cell.length_b   1.000
_cell.length_c   1.000
_cell.angle_alpha   90.00
_cell.angle_beta   90.00
_cell.angle_gamma   90.00
#
_symmetry.space_group_name_H-M   'P 1'
#
loop_
_entity.id
_entity.type
_entity.pdbx_description
1 polymer ?
#
loop_
_entity_poly.entity_id
_entity_poly.type
_entity_poly.pdbx_seq_one_letter_code
_entity_poly.pdbx_strand_id
1 'polypeptide(L)'
;MQVWERLLDEYDITVGFATVHRYMSDDPFKNPDTLTRHPERTAGNFLAVTRQTFQGDVFKHYRALLTTVQRDPAQHGLDGTFATNTAFILGLDAGTSWNMLTGFQEWLVVRLGRGHDLTWPVLVRHLSPSGWTHPLTSHTDTEAVTTLYLLLREYFDQREQADGLATIFKDYQSWLTTQAWYQFEAPQANQIT
;
A
#
# COMPACT_ATOMS: atom_id res chain seq x y z
N MET A 1 17.13 18.84 -1.07
CA MET A 1 15.73 19.24 -0.91
C MET A 1 14.97 18.67 -2.09
N GLN A 2 14.49 17.45 -1.92
CA GLN A 2 13.92 16.64 -3.00
C GLN A 2 12.47 17.08 -3.24
N VAL A 3 12.02 17.07 -4.49
CA VAL A 3 10.65 17.46 -4.92
C VAL A 3 9.54 16.84 -4.05
N TRP A 4 9.79 15.66 -3.50
CA TRP A 4 8.90 14.93 -2.60
C TRP A 4 8.65 15.62 -1.25
N GLU A 5 9.67 16.24 -0.64
CA GLU A 5 9.50 17.00 0.61
C GLU A 5 8.61 18.22 0.35
N ARG A 6 8.81 18.89 -0.80
CA ARG A 6 7.97 20.01 -1.21
C ARG A 6 6.54 19.58 -1.52
N LEU A 7 6.30 18.41 -2.11
CA LEU A 7 4.94 17.90 -2.34
C LEU A 7 4.20 17.55 -1.03
N LEU A 8 4.92 17.12 0.00
CA LEU A 8 4.36 16.89 1.34
C LEU A 8 4.17 18.19 2.12
N ASP A 9 5.05 19.19 1.92
CA ASP A 9 4.99 20.50 2.57
C ASP A 9 3.98 21.48 1.91
N GLU A 10 3.84 21.42 0.58
CA GLU A 10 3.05 22.37 -0.23
C GLU A 10 1.58 21.92 -0.36
N TYR A 11 1.31 20.61 -0.22
CA TYR A 11 -0.03 20.05 -0.20
C TYR A 11 -0.34 19.42 1.15
N ASP A 12 -0.64 20.29 2.10
CA ASP A 12 -1.30 19.94 3.36
C ASP A 12 -2.51 19.02 3.04
N ILE A 13 -2.37 17.75 3.41
CA ILE A 13 -3.41 16.74 3.70
C ILE A 13 -4.39 16.32 2.59
N THR A 14 -4.33 16.80 1.33
CA THR A 14 -5.43 16.56 0.37
C THR A 14 -5.09 15.77 -0.90
N VAL A 15 -3.83 15.42 -1.15
CA VAL A 15 -3.50 14.54 -2.27
C VAL A 15 -3.67 13.09 -1.85
N GLY A 16 -4.91 12.60 -1.93
CA GLY A 16 -5.21 11.18 -1.74
C GLY A 16 -4.37 10.30 -2.67
N PHE A 17 -4.07 9.08 -2.22
CA PHE A 17 -3.32 8.09 -2.99
C PHE A 17 -3.84 7.91 -4.43
N ALA A 18 -5.16 8.03 -4.63
CA ALA A 18 -5.79 8.01 -5.96
C ALA A 18 -5.29 9.11 -6.91
N THR A 19 -4.93 10.30 -6.39
CA THR A 19 -4.42 11.43 -7.17
C THR A 19 -2.96 11.22 -7.55
N VAL A 20 -2.12 10.75 -6.62
CA VAL A 20 -0.72 10.38 -6.94
C VAL A 20 -0.70 9.20 -7.92
N HIS A 21 -1.53 8.18 -7.68
CA HIS A 21 -1.68 7.02 -8.56
C HIS A 21 -2.16 7.42 -9.96
N ARG A 22 -3.12 8.35 -10.09
CA ARG A 22 -3.57 8.89 -11.39
C ARG A 22 -2.44 9.60 -12.11
N TYR A 23 -1.73 10.50 -11.43
CA TYR A 23 -0.61 11.23 -11.99
C TYR A 23 0.53 10.31 -12.47
N MET A 24 0.83 9.25 -11.72
CA MET A 24 1.87 8.27 -12.09
C MET A 24 1.41 7.22 -13.11
N SER A 25 0.10 6.96 -13.24
CA SER A 25 -0.46 6.00 -14.19
C SER A 25 -0.73 6.58 -15.58
N ASP A 26 -0.76 7.93 -15.68
CA ASP A 26 -1.06 8.70 -16.90
C ASP A 26 0.22 9.12 -17.67
N ASP A 27 1.41 8.68 -17.25
CA ASP A 27 2.67 8.88 -18.00
C ASP A 27 2.68 8.02 -19.30
N PRO A 28 3.06 8.56 -20.48
CA PRO A 28 2.64 8.05 -21.78
C PRO A 28 3.46 6.87 -22.31
N PHE A 29 4.18 6.12 -21.46
CA PHE A 29 5.00 4.98 -21.89
C PHE A 29 4.28 3.62 -21.85
N LYS A 30 2.95 3.60 -22.01
CA LYS A 30 2.21 2.34 -22.22
C LYS A 30 2.34 1.88 -23.67
N ASN A 31 3.15 0.83 -23.86
CA ASN A 31 3.31 0.07 -25.10
C ASN A 31 1.94 -0.48 -25.57
N PRO A 32 1.46 -0.15 -26.78
CA PRO A 32 0.15 -0.55 -27.27
C PRO A 32 0.24 -1.86 -28.04
N ASP A 33 0.54 -2.98 -27.37
CA ASP A 33 0.42 -4.28 -28.02
C ASP A 33 0.12 -5.38 -27.00
N THR A 34 -1.16 -5.62 -26.77
CA THR A 34 -1.71 -6.94 -26.41
C THR A 34 -3.23 -6.91 -26.48
N LEU A 35 -3.77 -6.89 -27.69
CA LEU A 35 -5.16 -7.27 -27.93
C LEU A 35 -5.22 -8.74 -28.36
N THR A 36 -6.18 -9.43 -27.74
CA THR A 36 -6.84 -10.68 -28.15
C THR A 36 -6.09 -12.02 -28.02
N ARG A 37 -6.45 -12.76 -26.96
CA ARG A 37 -6.83 -14.18 -27.08
C ARG A 37 -7.85 -14.56 -26.00
N HIS A 38 -9.03 -14.97 -26.43
CA HIS A 38 -10.04 -15.62 -25.59
C HIS A 38 -9.51 -16.97 -25.10
N PRO A 39 -9.66 -17.33 -23.80
CA PRO A 39 -9.50 -18.70 -23.37
C PRO A 39 -10.85 -19.43 -23.33
N GLU A 40 -10.90 -20.57 -24.01
CA GLU A 40 -11.93 -21.57 -23.83
C GLU A 40 -11.94 -22.10 -22.39
N ARG A 41 -13.17 -22.34 -21.95
CA ARG A 41 -13.60 -22.83 -20.65
C ARG A 41 -13.15 -24.28 -20.49
N THR A 42 -12.28 -24.59 -19.51
CA THR A 42 -12.29 -25.78 -18.61
C THR A 42 -10.94 -25.86 -17.85
N ALA A 43 -10.80 -25.17 -16.71
CA ALA A 43 -9.64 -25.31 -15.81
C ALA A 43 -9.99 -24.85 -14.38
N GLY A 44 -10.96 -25.49 -13.75
CA GLY A 44 -11.54 -25.03 -12.48
C GLY A 44 -10.63 -25.12 -11.25
N ASN A 45 -9.68 -26.06 -11.19
CA ASN A 45 -8.97 -26.34 -9.93
C ASN A 45 -7.44 -26.23 -9.99
N PHE A 46 -6.82 -26.47 -11.15
CA PHE A 46 -5.36 -26.47 -11.24
C PHE A 46 -4.77 -25.06 -11.16
N LEU A 47 -5.41 -24.08 -11.82
CA LEU A 47 -4.97 -22.68 -11.88
C LEU A 47 -5.09 -21.96 -10.52
N ALA A 48 -6.10 -22.30 -9.71
CA ALA A 48 -6.26 -21.72 -8.37
C ALA A 48 -5.12 -22.15 -7.45
N VAL A 49 -4.77 -23.44 -7.48
CA VAL A 49 -3.67 -24.00 -6.67
C VAL A 49 -2.32 -23.48 -7.15
N THR A 50 -2.06 -23.41 -8.47
CA THR A 50 -0.79 -22.84 -8.97
C THR A 50 -0.66 -21.36 -8.67
N ARG A 51 -1.77 -20.60 -8.72
CA ARG A 51 -1.78 -19.16 -8.39
C ARG A 51 -1.55 -18.90 -6.91
N GLN A 52 -2.13 -19.72 -6.01
CA GLN A 52 -1.90 -19.61 -4.57
C GLN A 52 -0.45 -19.92 -4.18
N THR A 53 0.14 -20.99 -4.73
CA THR A 53 1.55 -21.32 -4.47
C THR A 53 2.50 -20.23 -5.00
N PHE A 54 2.23 -19.72 -6.20
CA PHE A 54 3.03 -18.65 -6.80
C PHE A 54 2.92 -17.33 -6.01
N GLN A 55 1.75 -16.99 -5.48
CA GLN A 55 1.57 -15.78 -4.66
C GLN A 55 2.27 -15.87 -3.30
N GLY A 56 2.21 -17.04 -2.62
CA GLY A 56 2.91 -17.23 -1.34
C GLY A 56 4.42 -17.07 -1.46
N ASP A 57 5.01 -17.63 -2.53
CA ASP A 57 6.46 -17.55 -2.74
C ASP A 57 6.93 -16.13 -3.12
N VAL A 58 6.07 -15.34 -3.78
CA VAL A 58 6.35 -13.93 -4.10
C VAL A 58 6.40 -13.05 -2.85
N PHE A 59 5.48 -13.20 -1.90
CA PHE A 59 5.53 -12.41 -0.65
C PHE A 59 6.68 -12.82 0.28
N LYS A 60 7.08 -14.11 0.28
CA LYS A 60 8.34 -14.53 0.91
C LYS A 60 9.55 -13.81 0.30
N HIS A 61 9.60 -13.70 -1.02
CA HIS A 61 10.67 -12.99 -1.71
C HIS A 61 10.72 -11.51 -1.33
N TYR A 62 9.58 -10.80 -1.33
CA TYR A 62 9.54 -9.41 -0.89
C TYR A 62 9.96 -9.22 0.56
N ARG A 63 9.51 -10.09 1.48
CA ARG A 63 9.97 -10.06 2.89
C ARG A 63 11.47 -10.23 3.01
N ALA A 64 12.06 -11.16 2.26
CA ALA A 64 13.51 -11.38 2.27
C ALA A 64 14.25 -10.13 1.78
N LEU A 65 13.82 -9.52 0.67
CA LEU A 65 14.39 -8.28 0.15
C LEU A 65 14.27 -7.12 1.15
N LEU A 66 13.09 -6.88 1.70
CA LEU A 66 12.92 -5.80 2.67
C LEU A 66 13.71 -6.03 3.96
N THR A 67 13.92 -7.29 4.35
CA THR A 67 14.80 -7.62 5.48
C THR A 67 16.26 -7.27 5.18
N THR A 68 16.74 -7.51 3.96
CA THR A 68 18.11 -7.11 3.58
C THR A 68 18.25 -5.60 3.52
N VAL A 69 17.26 -4.90 2.96
CA VAL A 69 17.26 -3.43 2.86
C VAL A 69 17.21 -2.77 4.23
N GLN A 70 16.37 -3.28 5.15
CA GLN A 70 16.31 -2.77 6.53
C GLN A 70 17.65 -2.95 7.25
N ARG A 71 18.34 -4.06 7.00
CA ARG A 71 19.61 -4.39 7.67
C ARG A 71 20.78 -3.54 7.16
N ASP A 72 20.83 -3.28 5.85
CA ASP A 72 21.91 -2.52 5.23
C ASP A 72 21.38 -1.59 4.12
N PRO A 73 20.74 -0.46 4.48
CA PRO A 73 20.13 0.44 3.50
C PRO A 73 21.16 1.03 2.52
N ALA A 74 22.40 1.23 2.96
CA ALA A 74 23.46 1.83 2.15
C ALA A 74 23.86 0.95 0.96
N GLN A 75 23.87 -0.38 1.12
CA GLN A 75 24.11 -1.31 -0.01
C GLN A 75 23.02 -1.22 -1.09
N HIS A 76 21.86 -0.69 -0.75
CA HIS A 76 20.74 -0.48 -1.66
C HIS A 76 20.60 0.98 -2.12
N GLY A 77 21.61 1.82 -1.85
CA GLY A 77 21.63 3.23 -2.24
C GLY A 77 20.74 4.14 -1.40
N LEU A 78 20.33 3.69 -0.22
CA LEU A 78 19.47 4.45 0.69
C LEU A 78 20.31 5.07 1.82
N ASP A 79 19.94 6.28 2.23
CA ASP A 79 20.55 6.97 3.38
C ASP A 79 19.98 6.55 4.74
N GLY A 80 19.04 5.59 4.73
CA GLY A 80 18.39 5.06 5.92
C GLY A 80 17.22 5.90 6.43
N THR A 81 16.94 7.06 5.82
CA THR A 81 15.84 7.92 6.26
C THR A 81 14.46 7.37 5.91
N PHE A 82 13.42 7.81 6.62
CA PHE A 82 12.04 7.42 6.30
C PHE A 82 11.65 7.78 4.87
N ALA A 83 12.09 8.95 4.39
CA ALA A 83 11.80 9.43 3.05
C ALA A 83 12.40 8.52 1.96
N THR A 84 13.69 8.16 2.07
CA THR A 84 14.34 7.32 1.04
C THR A 84 13.83 5.88 1.08
N ASN A 85 13.55 5.32 2.25
CA ASN A 85 12.92 4.01 2.38
C ASN A 85 11.51 4.00 1.76
N THR A 86 10.71 5.04 2.01
CA THR A 86 9.37 5.18 1.41
C THR A 86 9.46 5.25 -0.11
N ALA A 87 10.35 6.07 -0.65
CA ALA A 87 10.55 6.20 -2.10
C ALA A 87 10.99 4.87 -2.73
N PHE A 88 11.90 4.14 -2.08
CA PHE A 88 12.33 2.82 -2.52
C PHE A 88 11.19 1.81 -2.59
N ILE A 89 10.38 1.73 -1.52
CA ILE A 89 9.23 0.82 -1.45
C ILE A 89 8.15 1.18 -2.49
N LEU A 90 7.89 2.46 -2.72
CA LEU A 90 7.00 2.91 -3.81
C LEU A 90 7.54 2.49 -5.18
N GLY A 91 8.85 2.63 -5.41
CA GLY A 91 9.50 2.18 -6.63
C GLY A 91 9.39 0.66 -6.85
N LEU A 92 9.56 -0.12 -5.78
CA LEU A 92 9.33 -1.57 -5.81
C LEU A 92 7.88 -1.91 -6.17
N ASP A 93 6.91 -1.25 -5.53
CA ASP A 93 5.49 -1.49 -5.81
C ASP A 93 5.13 -1.15 -7.26
N ALA A 94 5.60 0.01 -7.75
CA ALA A 94 5.44 0.43 -9.14
C ALA A 94 6.03 -0.60 -10.12
N GLY A 95 7.22 -1.14 -9.82
CA GLY A 95 7.86 -2.21 -10.59
C GLY A 95 7.08 -3.53 -10.61
N THR A 96 6.13 -3.71 -9.69
CA THR A 96 5.21 -4.86 -9.64
C THR A 96 3.83 -4.55 -10.21
N SER A 97 3.69 -3.46 -10.98
CA SER A 97 2.40 -2.96 -11.46
C SER A 97 1.43 -2.68 -10.30
N TRP A 98 1.94 -2.14 -9.19
CA TRP A 98 1.19 -1.76 -7.98
C TRP A 98 0.53 -2.92 -7.23
N ASN A 99 0.98 -4.15 -7.48
CA ASN A 99 0.38 -5.36 -6.91
C ASN A 99 0.95 -5.73 -5.53
N MET A 100 2.18 -5.32 -5.23
CA MET A 100 2.86 -5.62 -3.96
C MET A 100 2.10 -5.01 -2.79
N LEU A 101 1.72 -3.74 -2.88
CA LEU A 101 1.03 -3.00 -1.82
C LEU A 101 -0.48 -2.88 -2.01
N THR A 102 -1.09 -3.58 -2.97
CA THR A 102 -2.55 -3.62 -3.13
C THR A 102 -3.26 -4.04 -1.83
N GLY A 103 -4.02 -3.13 -1.21
CA GLY A 103 -4.70 -3.35 0.07
C GLY A 103 -3.93 -2.85 1.31
N PHE A 104 -2.70 -2.35 1.15
CA PHE A 104 -1.87 -1.94 2.29
C PHE A 104 -2.41 -0.71 2.99
N GLN A 105 -2.87 0.30 2.23
CA GLN A 105 -3.46 1.50 2.82
C GLN A 105 -4.73 1.16 3.59
N GLU A 106 -5.63 0.37 3.02
CA GLU A 106 -6.87 -0.09 3.64
C GLU A 106 -6.58 -0.83 4.96
N TRP A 107 -5.57 -1.71 4.93
CA TRP A 107 -5.11 -2.43 6.11
C TRP A 107 -4.57 -1.51 7.21
N LEU A 108 -3.82 -0.46 6.84
CA LEU A 108 -3.35 0.56 7.79
C LEU A 108 -4.50 1.41 8.35
N VAL A 109 -5.49 1.79 7.53
CA VAL A 109 -6.65 2.58 7.96
C VAL A 109 -7.45 1.84 9.02
N VAL A 110 -7.72 0.54 8.83
CA VAL A 110 -8.44 -0.28 9.81
C VAL A 110 -7.68 -0.33 11.14
N ARG A 111 -6.34 -0.47 11.09
CA ARG A 111 -5.49 -0.50 12.28
C ARG A 111 -5.42 0.84 13.01
N LEU A 112 -5.33 1.93 12.27
CA LEU A 112 -5.31 3.28 12.84
C LEU A 112 -6.70 3.72 13.30
N GLY A 113 -7.76 3.13 12.73
CA GLY A 113 -9.16 3.48 12.98
C GLY A 113 -9.61 4.80 12.35
N ARG A 114 -8.76 5.44 11.53
CA ARG A 114 -8.99 6.73 10.85
C ARG A 114 -8.02 6.92 9.69
N GLY A 115 -8.18 8.02 8.94
CA GLY A 115 -7.21 8.46 7.93
C GLY A 115 -7.39 7.82 6.56
N HIS A 116 -8.62 7.47 6.18
CA HIS A 116 -8.92 6.92 4.85
C HIS A 116 -8.52 7.83 3.68
N ASP A 117 -8.45 9.13 3.95
CA ASP A 117 -8.04 10.23 3.10
C ASP A 117 -6.51 10.44 3.07
N LEU A 118 -5.77 9.78 3.98
CA LEU A 118 -4.32 9.90 4.09
C LEU A 118 -3.61 8.86 3.23
N THR A 119 -2.43 9.22 2.73
CA THR A 119 -1.53 8.27 2.06
C THR A 119 -0.90 7.31 3.07
N TRP A 120 -0.54 6.10 2.62
CA TRP A 120 0.06 5.11 3.51
C TRP A 120 1.32 5.59 4.28
N PRO A 121 2.23 6.43 3.72
CA PRO A 121 3.39 6.90 4.50
C PRO A 121 2.97 7.77 5.69
N VAL A 122 1.92 8.57 5.53
CA VAL A 122 1.33 9.38 6.60
C VAL A 122 0.68 8.47 7.66
N LEU A 123 -0.03 7.42 7.24
CA LEU A 123 -0.60 6.42 8.15
C LEU A 123 0.48 5.70 8.98
N VAL A 124 1.60 5.31 8.36
CA VAL A 124 2.75 4.70 9.05
C VAL A 124 3.30 5.64 10.12
N ARG A 125 3.42 6.94 9.84
CA ARG A 125 3.87 7.93 10.83
C ARG A 125 2.89 8.05 11.99
N HIS A 126 1.58 8.08 11.72
CA HIS A 126 0.59 8.06 12.79
C HIS A 126 0.62 6.80 13.66
N LEU A 127 1.03 5.67 13.09
CA LEU A 127 1.19 4.39 13.80
C LEU A 127 2.55 4.26 14.48
N SER A 128 3.50 5.16 14.24
CA SER A 128 4.80 5.16 14.92
C SER A 128 4.64 5.60 16.38
N PRO A 129 5.52 5.16 17.31
CA PRO A 129 5.41 5.50 18.74
C PRO A 129 5.39 7.00 19.01
N SER A 130 6.22 7.78 18.32
CA SER A 130 6.22 9.24 18.39
C SER A 130 5.00 9.91 17.73
N GLY A 131 4.21 9.15 16.95
CA GLY A 131 3.05 9.66 16.22
C GLY A 131 3.42 10.65 15.12
N TRP A 132 2.52 11.61 14.88
CA TRP A 132 2.73 12.63 13.84
C TRP A 132 3.57 13.80 14.37
N THR A 133 4.84 13.83 13.97
CA THR A 133 5.77 14.95 14.23
C THR A 133 6.42 15.43 12.95
N HIS A 134 6.25 16.72 12.61
CA HIS A 134 6.89 17.37 11.46
C HIS A 134 7.67 18.62 11.89
N PRO A 135 8.93 18.83 11.43
CA PRO A 135 9.73 17.89 10.66
C PRO A 135 10.15 16.66 11.49
N LEU A 136 10.56 15.59 10.81
CA LEU A 136 11.15 14.44 11.52
C LEU A 136 12.53 14.84 12.08
N THR A 137 12.72 14.58 13.37
CA THR A 137 14.05 14.50 13.97
C THR A 137 14.69 13.16 13.62
N SER A 138 16.02 13.01 13.75
CA SER A 138 16.70 11.73 13.50
C SER A 138 16.12 10.57 14.34
N HIS A 139 15.68 10.86 15.57
CA HIS A 139 15.06 9.85 16.43
C HIS A 139 13.69 9.42 15.90
N THR A 140 12.79 10.37 15.65
CA THR A 140 11.45 10.09 15.12
C THR A 140 11.49 9.47 13.72
N ASP A 141 12.51 9.81 12.93
CA ASP A 141 12.75 9.21 11.61
C ASP A 141 13.12 7.73 11.73
N THR A 142 14.05 7.40 12.64
CA THR A 142 14.43 6.01 12.93
C THR A 142 13.23 5.18 13.41
N GLU A 143 12.37 5.76 14.26
CA GLU A 143 11.14 5.10 14.71
C GLU A 143 10.15 4.87 13.56
N ALA A 144 9.98 5.86 12.67
CA ALA A 144 9.12 5.73 11.50
C ALA A 144 9.62 4.64 10.54
N VAL A 145 10.93 4.56 10.29
CA VAL A 145 11.55 3.48 9.49
C VAL A 145 11.33 2.12 10.15
N THR A 146 11.54 2.02 11.46
CA THR A 146 11.33 0.77 12.20
C THR A 146 9.87 0.32 12.10
N THR A 147 8.94 1.27 12.29
CA THR A 147 7.50 1.04 12.18
C THR A 147 7.10 0.62 10.77
N LEU A 148 7.66 1.25 9.73
CA LEU A 148 7.42 0.89 8.33
C LEU A 148 7.72 -0.58 8.04
N TYR A 149 8.92 -1.05 8.39
CA TYR A 149 9.33 -2.42 8.11
C TYR A 149 8.56 -3.44 8.95
N LEU A 150 8.18 -3.11 10.19
CA LEU A 150 7.31 -3.94 11.01
C LEU A 150 5.93 -4.10 10.36
N LEU A 151 5.30 -2.99 9.98
CA LEU A 151 3.98 -3.00 9.34
C LEU A 151 3.98 -3.75 8.01
N LEU A 152 5.02 -3.58 7.18
CA LEU A 152 5.15 -4.32 5.92
C LEU A 152 5.28 -5.83 6.14
N ARG A 153 6.04 -6.25 7.17
CA ARG A 153 6.17 -7.66 7.52
C ARG A 153 4.82 -8.27 7.92
N GLU A 154 4.13 -7.64 8.88
CA GLU A 154 2.83 -8.10 9.34
C GLU A 154 1.78 -8.11 8.23
N TYR A 155 1.80 -7.09 7.36
CA TYR A 155 0.94 -7.02 6.20
C TYR A 155 1.20 -8.18 5.21
N PHE A 156 2.47 -8.48 4.92
CA PHE A 156 2.82 -9.60 4.05
C PHE A 156 2.46 -10.96 4.67
N ASP A 157 2.57 -11.11 6.00
CA ASP A 157 2.09 -12.31 6.71
C ASP A 157 0.57 -12.49 6.56
N GLN A 158 -0.19 -11.40 6.59
CA GLN A 158 -1.63 -11.42 6.30
C GLN A 158 -1.93 -11.71 4.83
N ARG A 159 -1.19 -11.12 3.88
CA ARG A 159 -1.38 -11.31 2.43
C ARG A 159 -1.08 -12.74 1.97
N GLU A 160 -0.21 -13.45 2.67
CA GLU A 160 0.14 -14.84 2.35
C GLU A 160 -0.97 -15.84 2.73
N GLN A 161 -1.93 -15.44 3.57
CA GLN A 161 -3.09 -16.28 3.90
C GLN A 161 -3.98 -16.51 2.67
N ALA A 162 -4.66 -17.66 2.61
CA ALA A 162 -5.46 -18.08 1.45
C ALA A 162 -6.50 -17.03 1.00
N ASP A 163 -7.12 -16.32 1.95
CA ASP A 163 -8.09 -15.24 1.73
C ASP A 163 -7.59 -13.88 2.25
N GLY A 164 -6.26 -13.71 2.36
CA GLY A 164 -5.64 -12.56 3.03
C GLY A 164 -6.10 -11.22 2.47
N LEU A 165 -5.98 -11.04 1.16
CA LEU A 165 -6.39 -9.80 0.49
C LEU A 165 -7.90 -9.56 0.56
N ALA A 166 -8.71 -10.62 0.39
CA ALA A 166 -10.16 -10.53 0.50
C ALA A 166 -10.60 -10.12 1.91
N THR A 167 -9.92 -10.65 2.93
CA THR A 167 -10.16 -10.30 4.34
C THR A 167 -9.83 -8.84 4.61
N ILE A 168 -8.70 -8.34 4.09
CA ILE A 168 -8.32 -6.93 4.24
C ILE A 168 -9.41 -6.00 3.69
N PHE A 169 -9.89 -6.24 2.46
CA PHE A 169 -10.94 -5.41 1.89
C PHE A 169 -12.28 -5.57 2.59
N LYS A 170 -12.60 -6.78 3.09
CA LYS A 170 -13.80 -7.00 3.89
C LYS A 170 -13.76 -6.21 5.21
N ASP A 171 -12.62 -6.22 5.91
CA ASP A 171 -12.45 -5.50 7.17
C ASP A 171 -12.50 -3.99 6.94
N TYR A 172 -11.89 -3.51 5.86
CA TYR A 172 -11.98 -2.11 5.46
C TYR A 172 -13.40 -1.69 5.11
N GLN A 173 -14.13 -2.50 4.34
CA GLN A 173 -15.53 -2.23 4.03
C GLN A 173 -16.40 -2.24 5.29
N SER A 174 -16.15 -3.16 6.22
CA SER A 174 -16.82 -3.17 7.52
C SER A 174 -16.52 -1.89 8.29
N TRP A 175 -15.25 -1.46 8.32
CA TRP A 175 -14.85 -0.20 8.97
C TRP A 175 -15.55 1.00 8.33
N LEU A 176 -15.62 1.10 7.00
CA LEU A 176 -16.31 2.18 6.28
C LEU A 176 -17.78 2.30 6.70
N THR A 177 -18.50 1.18 6.79
CA THR A 177 -19.93 1.20 7.18
C THR A 177 -20.19 1.71 8.59
N THR A 178 -19.17 1.71 9.47
CA THR A 178 -19.27 2.29 10.82
C THR A 178 -19.04 3.80 10.85
N GLN A 179 -18.52 4.38 9.77
CA GLN A 179 -18.24 5.81 9.70
C GLN A 179 -19.51 6.60 9.39
N ALA A 180 -19.78 7.65 10.17
CA ALA A 180 -20.97 8.47 10.01
C ALA A 180 -21.07 9.09 8.60
N TRP A 181 -19.95 9.57 8.05
CA TRP A 181 -19.90 10.19 6.72
C TRP A 181 -20.22 9.19 5.59
N TYR A 182 -19.82 7.93 5.72
CA TYR A 182 -20.05 6.91 4.68
C TYR A 182 -21.54 6.58 4.49
N GLN A 183 -22.32 6.65 5.56
CA GLN A 183 -23.77 6.42 5.51
C GLN A 183 -24.54 7.51 4.77
N PHE A 184 -23.98 8.73 4.66
CA PHE A 184 -24.58 9.83 3.91
C PHE A 184 -24.26 9.77 2.41
N GLU A 185 -23.16 9.12 2.03
CA GLU A 185 -22.70 9.02 0.63
C GLU A 185 -23.19 7.75 -0.06
N ALA A 186 -23.58 6.71 0.70
CA ALA A 186 -24.18 5.52 0.13
C ALA A 186 -25.51 5.89 -0.55
N PRO A 187 -25.67 5.68 -1.88
CA PRO A 187 -26.92 5.97 -2.54
C PRO A 187 -28.01 5.11 -1.88
N GLN A 188 -29.02 5.77 -1.32
CA GLN A 188 -30.24 5.09 -0.91
C GLN A 188 -30.71 4.31 -2.14
N ALA A 189 -30.74 2.98 -2.02
CA ALA A 189 -31.31 2.14 -3.06
C ALA A 189 -32.72 2.66 -3.31
N ASN A 190 -32.91 3.31 -4.46
CA ASN A 190 -34.20 3.83 -4.90
C ASN A 190 -35.21 2.68 -4.77
N GLN A 191 -36.11 2.79 -3.79
CA GLN A 191 -37.31 1.98 -3.76
C GLN A 191 -38.17 2.43 -4.93
N ILE A 192 -37.95 1.81 -6.09
CA ILE A 192 -38.88 1.88 -7.21
C ILE A 192 -40.08 1.04 -6.77
N THR A 193 -41.14 1.74 -6.37
CA THR A 193 -42.47 1.17 -6.10
C THR A 193 -43.26 1.15 -7.40
#